data_AF-A0A928Z9J5-F1
#
_entry.id   AF-A0A928Z9J5-F1
#
_cell.length_a   1.000
_cell.length_b   1.000
_cell.length_c   1.000
_cell.angle_alpha   90.00
_cell.angle_beta   90.00
_cell.angle_gamma   90.00
#
_symmetry.space_group_name_H-M   'P 1'
#
loop_
_entity.id
_entity.type
_entity.pdbx_description
1 polymer ?
#
loop_
_entity_poly.entity_id
_entity_poly.type
_entity_poly.pdbx_seq_one_letter_code
_entity_poly.pdbx_strand_id
1 'polypeptide(L)'
;MRVKQVIRQQKVLGLGLSLLGIVGAIGLSLPSVAGTVTFGDGTQCEGDFQDSQLNGFGQCIYSNGNKYEGEFRDGEANGRGIFTFANGDVYEGEFRDGQRNGVGLFTFANGDRYEGEFRDNRRNGRGILFFSNGDIYEGEFREDKRNGLGTFTFANGDVYEGEFRDNKKHGQGVFTFANGDRMEGVWIEDRLSNEAFENVEKDRNAEFSAYLGGQIDLVDRRLSQGNAQAVFREIESQTGKKIGILYVVVHPQRLELVLMSSSGTSVVRQLPDVDREEVLEVAREFRREITGGSFPINNTRYLPSAQQLYQWTIAPLETDLENNEIDTLLFSMDAGLRSLPIAALHDGEQFLVEKYDISLIPSFNLSNIEYEPLDGARILAMGASEFDEHRPLPAVPVELETISSVWSGESFLNEEFTLANLTSQREAEPFRVIHLATHAEFKPGTLDNSYIQLWDDRLTLEELQTLNWNDPPVELLVLSACRTALDDRQAELGLAGLAVQSGAKTVLASLWYVSDRGTLALMSEFYSFLLESPTKAEALRQAQIAMLEGEVRLSDDRTVGPSGEISLPPDSTGPMNIALSHPYYWAGFTMIGSPF
;
A
#
# COMPACT_ATOMS: atom_id res chain seq x y z
N MET A 1 42.61 14.30 -11.37
CA MET A 1 43.73 13.79 -12.20
C MET A 1 44.26 14.86 -13.15
N ARG A 2 44.51 16.10 -12.69
CA ARG A 2 45.11 17.15 -13.55
C ARG A 2 46.54 17.39 -13.12
N VAL A 3 47.49 16.94 -13.93
CA VAL A 3 48.91 17.29 -13.74
C VAL A 3 49.17 18.59 -14.50
N LYS A 4 48.76 19.71 -13.93
CA LYS A 4 49.04 21.04 -14.50
C LYS A 4 49.77 21.91 -13.48
N GLN A 5 51.10 21.96 -13.60
CA GLN A 5 51.91 23.02 -13.01
C GLN A 5 53.09 23.37 -13.92
N VAL A 6 53.31 24.68 -14.08
CA VAL A 6 54.43 25.25 -14.83
C VAL A 6 55.72 24.97 -14.06
N ILE A 7 56.64 24.19 -14.64
CA ILE A 7 57.96 23.94 -14.06
C ILE A 7 58.74 25.26 -14.06
N ARG A 8 58.91 25.88 -12.88
CA ARG A 8 59.91 26.94 -12.69
C ARG A 8 61.29 26.29 -12.71
N GLN A 9 62.12 26.69 -13.67
CA GLN A 9 63.48 26.20 -13.90
C GLN A 9 64.22 25.87 -12.59
N GLN A 10 64.43 24.59 -12.32
CA GLN A 10 65.50 24.11 -11.45
C GLN A 10 66.36 23.10 -12.21
N LYS A 11 67.58 23.55 -12.50
CA LYS A 11 68.80 22.81 -12.85
C LYS A 11 68.62 21.35 -13.25
N VAL A 12 68.48 21.12 -14.55
CA VAL A 12 69.01 19.91 -15.18
C VAL A 12 70.54 20.05 -15.20
N LEU A 13 71.26 19.23 -14.42
CA LEU A 13 72.71 19.08 -14.55
C LEU A 13 72.99 18.21 -15.77
N GLY A 14 73.68 18.75 -16.79
CA GLY A 14 74.29 17.91 -17.83
C GLY A 14 74.58 18.59 -19.16
N LEU A 15 75.81 19.10 -19.29
CA LEU A 15 76.58 19.45 -20.51
C LEU A 15 75.99 20.44 -21.53
N GLY A 16 76.68 21.57 -21.65
CA GLY A 16 76.23 22.73 -22.42
C GLY A 16 76.64 22.75 -23.88
N LEU A 17 76.00 23.67 -24.61
CA LEU A 17 76.60 24.39 -25.72
C LEU A 17 75.91 25.75 -25.81
N SER A 18 76.69 26.83 -25.69
CA SER A 18 76.26 28.21 -25.86
C SER A 18 76.18 28.57 -27.34
N LEU A 19 75.08 29.15 -27.82
CA LEU A 19 75.11 30.07 -28.96
C LEU A 19 73.95 31.09 -28.88
N LEU A 20 74.29 32.37 -29.05
CA LEU A 20 73.42 33.54 -29.20
C LEU A 20 72.70 33.54 -30.57
N GLY A 21 71.47 34.06 -30.66
CA GLY A 21 70.97 34.75 -31.87
C GLY A 21 69.50 34.52 -32.32
N ILE A 22 68.64 35.50 -32.01
CA ILE A 22 67.60 36.16 -32.83
C ILE A 22 66.62 35.34 -33.73
N VAL A 23 65.33 35.44 -33.35
CA VAL A 23 64.04 35.53 -34.10
C VAL A 23 63.74 34.52 -35.23
N GLY A 24 62.71 33.71 -34.98
CA GLY A 24 61.88 33.06 -35.99
C GLY A 24 60.76 32.26 -35.33
N ALA A 25 59.51 32.74 -35.43
CA ALA A 25 58.32 31.99 -35.05
C ALA A 25 58.14 30.82 -36.05
N ILE A 26 58.84 29.73 -35.78
CA ILE A 26 58.56 28.42 -36.32
C ILE A 26 58.01 27.64 -35.13
N GLY A 27 56.80 27.10 -35.26
CA GLY A 27 56.21 26.17 -34.30
C GLY A 27 57.01 24.86 -34.27
N LEU A 28 58.24 24.93 -33.77
CA LEU A 28 59.05 23.78 -33.41
C LEU A 28 58.60 23.37 -32.02
N SER A 29 57.76 22.33 -31.95
CA SER A 29 57.50 21.64 -30.71
C SER A 29 58.84 21.28 -30.07
N LEU A 30 59.03 21.64 -28.79
CA LEU A 30 60.22 21.24 -28.05
C LEU A 30 60.35 19.70 -28.12
N PRO A 31 61.57 19.15 -28.32
CA PRO A 31 61.77 17.71 -28.30
C PRO A 31 61.32 17.14 -26.95
N SER A 32 60.68 15.97 -26.98
CA SER A 32 60.29 15.28 -25.76
C SER A 32 61.53 14.98 -24.91
N VAL A 33 61.42 15.23 -23.61
CA VAL A 33 62.48 14.91 -22.65
C VAL A 33 61.96 13.81 -21.73
N ALA A 34 62.60 12.64 -21.79
CA ALA A 34 62.37 11.58 -20.83
C ALA A 34 62.95 11.98 -19.47
N GLY A 35 62.21 11.80 -18.38
CA GLY A 35 62.72 12.05 -17.05
C GLY A 35 61.69 11.85 -15.94
N THR A 36 62.11 12.16 -14.71
CA THR A 36 61.27 12.14 -13.52
C THR A 36 61.05 13.57 -13.02
N VAL A 37 59.79 13.95 -12.79
CA VAL A 37 59.39 15.26 -12.26
C VAL A 37 58.60 15.07 -10.98
N THR A 38 59.04 15.75 -9.92
CA THR A 38 58.27 15.91 -8.68
C THR A 38 57.57 17.26 -8.69
N PHE A 39 56.24 17.25 -8.63
CA PHE A 39 55.40 18.43 -8.58
C PHE A 39 55.29 18.99 -7.16
N GLY A 40 54.87 20.26 -7.03
CA GLY A 40 54.81 20.95 -5.75
C GLY A 40 53.80 20.36 -4.75
N ASP A 41 52.84 19.57 -5.22
CA ASP A 41 51.88 18.83 -4.41
C ASP A 41 52.41 17.48 -3.89
N GLY A 42 53.64 17.10 -4.24
CA GLY A 42 54.25 15.82 -3.90
C GLY A 42 54.03 14.71 -4.92
N THR A 43 53.28 14.95 -6.00
CA THR A 43 53.11 13.99 -7.10
C THR A 43 54.44 13.77 -7.80
N GLN A 44 54.81 12.51 -8.07
CA GLN A 44 56.01 12.14 -8.79
C GLN A 44 55.61 11.45 -10.09
N CYS A 45 56.02 11.97 -11.24
CA CYS A 45 55.75 11.37 -12.54
C CYS A 45 57.05 11.08 -13.31
N GLU A 46 57.08 9.95 -13.99
CA GLU A 46 58.14 9.51 -14.89
C GLU A 46 57.56 9.27 -16.29
N GLY A 47 58.22 9.77 -17.33
CA GLY A 47 57.79 9.58 -18.72
C GLY A 47 58.36 10.64 -19.66
N ASP A 48 57.78 10.72 -20.85
CA ASP A 48 58.13 11.74 -21.85
C ASP A 48 57.35 13.03 -21.61
N PHE A 49 58.07 14.14 -21.49
CA PHE A 49 57.49 15.46 -21.32
C PHE A 49 57.61 16.28 -22.60
N GLN A 50 56.47 16.78 -23.08
CA GLN A 50 56.37 17.76 -24.16
C GLN A 50 55.63 18.99 -23.62
N ASP A 51 56.19 20.19 -23.81
CA ASP A 51 55.63 21.45 -23.30
C ASP A 51 55.29 21.43 -21.78
N SER A 52 56.14 20.78 -20.99
CA SER A 52 55.95 20.55 -19.54
C SER A 52 54.75 19.68 -19.15
N GLN A 53 54.18 18.94 -20.11
CA GLN A 53 53.08 17.99 -19.88
C GLN A 53 53.52 16.58 -20.27
N LEU A 54 53.05 15.60 -19.49
CA LEU A 54 53.29 14.20 -19.80
C LEU A 54 52.52 13.82 -21.08
N ASN A 55 53.22 13.22 -22.03
CA ASN A 55 52.66 12.77 -23.30
C ASN A 55 53.26 11.41 -23.66
N GLY A 56 52.45 10.50 -24.18
CA GLY A 56 52.87 9.12 -24.40
C GLY A 56 52.81 8.29 -23.12
N PHE A 57 53.62 7.24 -23.02
CA PHE A 57 53.57 6.33 -21.88
C PHE A 57 54.32 6.91 -20.68
N GLY A 58 53.74 6.78 -19.49
CA GLY A 58 54.38 7.22 -18.26
C GLY A 58 53.73 6.63 -17.01
N GLN A 59 54.30 6.97 -15.86
CA GLN A 59 53.85 6.54 -14.55
C GLN A 59 53.80 7.74 -13.60
N CYS A 60 52.72 7.89 -12.85
CA CYS A 60 52.58 8.92 -11.81
C CYS A 60 52.20 8.28 -10.48
N ILE A 61 52.92 8.62 -9.42
CA ILE A 61 52.55 8.37 -8.02
C ILE A 61 52.04 9.70 -7.45
N TYR A 62 50.75 9.78 -7.21
CA TYR A 62 50.09 10.96 -6.68
C TYR A 62 50.33 11.07 -5.16
N SER A 63 50.30 12.30 -4.65
CA SER A 63 50.54 12.56 -3.22
C SER A 63 49.51 11.94 -2.27
N ASN A 64 48.33 11.58 -2.77
CA ASN A 64 47.32 10.84 -2.03
C ASN A 64 47.56 9.32 -2.00
N GLY A 65 48.66 8.83 -2.59
CA GLY A 65 49.02 7.42 -2.66
C GLY A 65 48.46 6.67 -3.87
N ASN A 66 47.62 7.31 -4.70
CA ASN A 66 47.18 6.71 -5.95
C ASN A 66 48.35 6.59 -6.92
N LYS A 67 48.30 5.62 -7.83
CA LYS A 67 49.28 5.43 -8.89
C LYS A 67 48.55 5.26 -10.22
N TYR A 68 49.06 5.89 -11.27
CA TYR A 68 48.66 5.61 -12.65
C TYR A 68 49.88 5.21 -13.47
N GLU A 69 49.72 4.26 -14.36
CA GLU A 69 50.72 3.80 -15.31
C GLU A 69 50.05 3.53 -16.65
N GLY A 70 50.42 4.28 -17.69
CA GLY A 70 49.72 4.18 -18.96
C GLY A 70 49.99 5.34 -19.88
N GLU A 71 49.12 5.48 -20.88
CA GLU A 71 49.18 6.54 -21.86
C GLU A 71 48.66 7.88 -21.29
N PHE A 72 49.33 8.96 -21.68
CA PHE A 72 48.98 10.34 -21.35
C PHE A 72 48.88 11.17 -22.62
N ARG A 73 47.97 12.16 -22.59
CA ARG A 73 47.86 13.24 -23.57
C ARG A 73 47.64 14.55 -22.83
N ASP A 74 48.48 15.55 -23.10
CA ASP A 74 48.40 16.88 -22.49
C ASP A 74 48.38 16.86 -20.94
N GLY A 75 49.08 15.89 -20.34
CA GLY A 75 49.18 15.71 -18.89
C GLY A 75 47.98 15.02 -18.23
N GLU A 76 47.03 14.50 -19.00
CA GLU A 76 45.89 13.74 -18.51
C GLU A 76 45.96 12.28 -19.01
N ALA A 77 45.47 11.33 -18.19
CA ALA A 77 45.37 9.93 -18.60
C ALA A 77 44.47 9.80 -19.84
N ASN A 78 45.00 9.23 -20.93
CA ASN A 78 44.31 9.15 -22.20
C ASN A 78 44.87 7.98 -23.02
N GLY A 79 44.03 7.02 -23.40
CA GLY A 79 44.47 5.72 -23.94
C GLY A 79 44.35 4.61 -22.90
N ARG A 80 45.19 3.57 -22.97
CA ARG A 80 45.15 2.47 -22.00
C ARG A 80 46.08 2.72 -20.82
N GLY A 81 45.65 2.28 -19.64
CA GLY A 81 46.47 2.37 -18.44
C GLY A 81 45.92 1.59 -17.25
N ILE A 82 46.74 1.52 -16.22
CA ILE A 82 46.45 0.91 -14.93
C ILE A 82 46.43 2.02 -13.88
N PHE A 83 45.31 2.17 -13.19
CA PHE A 83 45.16 3.07 -12.06
C PHE A 83 45.00 2.24 -10.78
N THR A 84 46.00 2.29 -9.91
CA THR A 84 45.97 1.71 -8.57
C THR A 84 45.57 2.79 -7.57
N PHE A 85 44.46 2.59 -6.89
CA PHE A 85 43.97 3.49 -5.86
C PHE A 85 44.68 3.20 -4.53
N ALA A 86 44.83 4.22 -3.69
CA ALA A 86 45.47 4.09 -2.38
C ALA A 86 44.73 3.13 -1.42
N ASN A 87 43.44 2.89 -1.65
CA ASN A 87 42.63 1.92 -0.91
C ASN A 87 42.84 0.46 -1.36
N GLY A 88 43.64 0.22 -2.42
CA GLY A 88 43.90 -1.10 -2.98
C GLY A 88 43.06 -1.47 -4.20
N ASP A 89 42.08 -0.66 -4.59
CA ASP A 89 41.35 -0.88 -5.83
C ASP A 89 42.29 -0.72 -7.04
N VAL A 90 42.02 -1.45 -8.12
CA VAL A 90 42.79 -1.38 -9.37
C VAL A 90 41.85 -1.31 -10.56
N TYR A 91 42.04 -0.32 -11.41
CA TYR A 91 41.41 -0.27 -12.73
C TYR A 91 42.45 -0.46 -13.81
N GLU A 92 42.22 -1.37 -14.74
CA GLU A 92 43.01 -1.57 -15.95
C GLU A 92 42.08 -1.40 -17.16
N GLY A 93 42.31 -0.39 -17.98
CA GLY A 93 41.43 -0.16 -19.12
C GLY A 93 41.64 1.17 -19.82
N GLU A 94 40.62 1.59 -20.54
CA GLU A 94 40.64 2.80 -21.34
C GLU A 94 40.33 4.06 -20.48
N PHE A 95 41.02 5.13 -20.83
CA PHE A 95 40.90 6.47 -20.25
C PHE A 95 40.69 7.50 -21.36
N ARG A 96 39.84 8.48 -21.08
CA ARG A 96 39.66 9.69 -21.89
C ARG A 96 39.56 10.89 -20.96
N ASP A 97 40.40 11.89 -21.20
CA ASP A 97 40.45 13.16 -20.45
C ASP A 97 40.51 12.95 -18.93
N GLY A 98 41.36 12.00 -18.51
CA GLY A 98 41.54 11.65 -17.12
C GLY A 98 40.37 10.90 -16.48
N GLN A 99 39.44 10.34 -17.25
CA GLN A 99 38.30 9.58 -16.74
C GLN A 99 38.23 8.20 -17.37
N ARG A 100 37.86 7.18 -16.58
CA ARG A 100 37.60 5.82 -17.10
C ARG A 100 36.47 5.89 -18.12
N ASN A 101 36.77 5.49 -19.34
CA ASN A 101 35.88 5.56 -20.50
C ASN A 101 36.25 4.43 -21.44
N GLY A 102 35.27 3.69 -21.96
CA GLY A 102 35.52 2.51 -22.80
C GLY A 102 35.55 1.22 -21.97
N VAL A 103 36.22 0.19 -22.44
CA VAL A 103 36.25 -1.12 -21.75
C VAL A 103 37.37 -1.17 -20.72
N GLY A 104 37.10 -1.76 -19.56
CA GLY A 104 38.09 -1.97 -18.53
C GLY A 104 37.74 -3.05 -17.52
N LEU A 105 38.75 -3.45 -16.77
CA LEU A 105 38.72 -4.36 -15.64
C LEU A 105 38.91 -3.53 -14.36
N PHE A 106 37.94 -3.57 -13.46
CA PHE A 106 38.04 -2.98 -12.13
C PHE A 106 38.08 -4.09 -11.07
N THR A 107 39.19 -4.21 -10.36
CA THR A 107 39.34 -5.11 -9.21
C THR A 107 39.19 -4.28 -7.94
N PHE A 108 38.21 -4.61 -7.13
CA PHE A 108 37.95 -3.92 -5.86
C PHE A 108 38.80 -4.56 -4.75
N ALA A 109 39.21 -3.76 -3.76
CA ALA A 109 39.99 -4.21 -2.62
C ALA A 109 39.25 -5.25 -1.74
N ASN A 110 37.91 -5.28 -1.82
CA ASN A 110 37.08 -6.29 -1.16
C ASN A 110 37.08 -7.66 -1.88
N GLY A 111 37.72 -7.77 -3.06
CA GLY A 111 37.78 -8.98 -3.88
C GLY A 111 36.74 -9.06 -4.99
N ASP A 112 35.79 -8.12 -5.08
CA ASP A 112 34.88 -8.04 -6.21
C ASP A 112 35.64 -7.63 -7.48
N ARG A 113 35.09 -7.95 -8.65
CA ARG A 113 35.71 -7.68 -9.95
C ARG A 113 34.67 -7.33 -11.00
N TYR A 114 34.85 -6.23 -11.71
CA TYR A 114 33.99 -5.83 -12.82
C TYR A 114 34.78 -5.80 -14.14
N GLU A 115 34.24 -6.42 -15.18
CA GLU A 115 34.76 -6.40 -16.55
C GLU A 115 33.69 -5.82 -17.47
N GLY A 116 33.89 -4.63 -18.02
CA GLY A 116 32.86 -4.04 -18.88
C GLY A 116 33.09 -2.59 -19.26
N GLU A 117 32.00 -1.97 -19.71
CA GLU A 117 31.99 -0.60 -20.22
C GLU A 117 31.91 0.45 -19.10
N PHE A 118 32.71 1.50 -19.26
CA PHE A 118 32.73 2.68 -18.42
C PHE A 118 32.41 3.93 -19.25
N ARG A 119 31.67 4.86 -18.64
CA ARG A 119 31.47 6.22 -19.15
C ARG A 119 31.60 7.20 -17.99
N ASP A 120 32.47 8.19 -18.14
CA ASP A 120 32.68 9.26 -17.16
C ASP A 120 32.91 8.75 -15.73
N ASN A 121 33.78 7.74 -15.59
CA ASN A 121 34.10 7.03 -14.34
C ASN A 121 33.01 6.13 -13.75
N ARG A 122 31.88 5.92 -14.41
CA ARG A 122 30.80 5.03 -13.93
C ARG A 122 30.63 3.84 -14.86
N ARG A 123 30.23 2.68 -14.31
CA ARG A 123 29.83 1.52 -15.11
C ARG A 123 28.60 1.89 -15.92
N ASN A 124 28.69 1.77 -17.23
CA ASN A 124 27.65 2.22 -18.16
C ASN A 124 27.78 1.45 -19.47
N GLY A 125 26.75 0.70 -19.86
CA GLY A 125 26.83 -0.27 -20.95
C GLY A 125 26.86 -1.71 -20.43
N ARG A 126 27.43 -2.65 -21.19
CA ARG A 126 27.47 -4.07 -20.80
C ARG A 126 28.69 -4.40 -19.96
N GLY A 127 28.54 -5.35 -19.04
CA GLY A 127 29.66 -5.90 -18.28
C GLY A 127 29.30 -7.08 -17.40
N ILE A 128 30.33 -7.67 -16.81
CA ILE A 128 30.25 -8.80 -15.88
C ILE A 128 30.82 -8.35 -14.53
N LEU A 129 30.02 -8.46 -13.48
CA LEU A 129 30.40 -8.22 -12.10
C LEU A 129 30.49 -9.55 -11.36
N PHE A 130 31.71 -9.93 -10.98
CA PHE A 130 32.01 -11.05 -10.12
C PHE A 130 32.08 -10.54 -8.68
N PHE A 131 31.30 -11.15 -7.81
CA PHE A 131 31.31 -10.84 -6.39
C PHE A 131 32.25 -11.81 -5.66
N SER A 132 32.91 -11.32 -4.61
CA SER A 132 33.80 -12.08 -3.74
C SER A 132 33.12 -13.26 -3.04
N ASN A 133 31.79 -13.23 -2.89
CA ASN A 133 30.99 -14.33 -2.35
C ASN A 133 30.71 -15.46 -3.37
N GLY A 134 31.10 -15.29 -4.63
CA GLY A 134 30.87 -16.24 -5.72
C GLY A 134 29.67 -15.91 -6.62
N ASP A 135 28.88 -14.89 -6.30
CA ASP A 135 27.80 -14.43 -7.19
C ASP A 135 28.39 -13.79 -8.47
N ILE A 136 27.64 -13.85 -9.56
CA ILE A 136 28.01 -13.27 -10.85
C ILE A 136 26.80 -12.56 -11.44
N TYR A 137 26.99 -11.32 -11.89
CA TYR A 137 26.02 -10.62 -12.73
C TYR A 137 26.62 -10.34 -14.10
N GLU A 138 25.96 -10.75 -15.17
CA GLU A 138 26.29 -10.41 -16.54
C GLU A 138 25.13 -9.65 -17.17
N GLY A 139 25.34 -8.41 -17.60
CA GLY A 139 24.26 -7.64 -18.20
C GLY A 139 24.55 -6.15 -18.34
N GLU A 140 23.48 -5.39 -18.46
CA GLU A 140 23.53 -3.95 -18.65
C GLU A 140 23.68 -3.18 -17.31
N PHE A 141 24.39 -2.06 -17.38
CA PHE A 141 24.63 -1.12 -16.30
C PHE A 141 24.31 0.30 -16.73
N ARG A 142 23.75 1.09 -15.82
CA ARG A 142 23.51 2.52 -15.98
C ARG A 142 23.84 3.22 -14.66
N GLU A 143 24.76 4.18 -14.71
CA GLU A 143 25.18 4.96 -13.54
C GLU A 143 25.55 4.08 -12.33
N ASP A 144 26.42 3.09 -12.56
CA ASP A 144 26.88 2.10 -11.58
C ASP A 144 25.84 1.08 -11.08
N LYS A 145 24.60 1.12 -11.55
CA LYS A 145 23.55 0.17 -11.14
C LYS A 145 23.20 -0.79 -12.27
N ARG A 146 22.91 -2.05 -11.92
CA ARG A 146 22.33 -3.04 -12.84
C ARG A 146 20.98 -2.52 -13.35
N ASN A 147 20.85 -2.40 -14.66
CA ASN A 147 19.68 -1.85 -15.34
C ASN A 147 19.55 -2.52 -16.71
N GLY A 148 18.35 -2.73 -17.23
CA GLY A 148 18.15 -3.39 -18.53
C GLY A 148 18.25 -4.91 -18.39
N LEU A 149 18.58 -5.62 -19.47
CA LEU A 149 18.63 -7.08 -19.47
C LEU A 149 19.93 -7.60 -18.81
N GLY A 150 19.81 -8.67 -18.03
CA GLY A 150 20.96 -9.35 -17.44
C GLY A 150 20.63 -10.72 -16.84
N THR A 151 21.70 -11.42 -16.48
CA THR A 151 21.69 -12.71 -15.81
C THR A 151 22.43 -12.58 -14.48
N PHE A 152 21.79 -12.98 -13.38
CA PHE A 152 22.41 -13.06 -12.06
C PHE A 152 22.49 -14.53 -11.64
N THR A 153 23.71 -15.04 -11.54
CA THR A 153 24.02 -16.38 -11.06
C THR A 153 24.46 -16.28 -9.61
N PHE A 154 23.71 -16.88 -8.71
CA PHE A 154 24.02 -16.93 -7.29
C PHE A 154 25.05 -18.02 -6.99
N ALA A 155 25.87 -17.82 -5.96
CA ALA A 155 26.89 -18.78 -5.55
C ALA A 155 26.32 -20.16 -5.17
N ASN A 156 25.05 -20.23 -4.81
CA ASN A 156 24.32 -21.48 -4.51
C ASN A 156 23.85 -22.23 -5.76
N GLY A 157 24.02 -21.67 -6.96
CA GLY A 157 23.60 -22.24 -8.24
C GLY A 157 22.23 -21.77 -8.74
N ASP A 158 21.51 -20.93 -7.99
CA ASP A 158 20.30 -20.28 -8.50
C ASP A 158 20.68 -19.28 -9.61
N VAL A 159 19.76 -19.06 -10.55
CA VAL A 159 19.97 -18.17 -11.69
C VAL A 159 18.72 -17.33 -11.92
N TYR A 160 18.87 -16.01 -12.04
CA TYR A 160 17.83 -15.13 -12.57
C TYR A 160 18.24 -14.61 -13.94
N GLU A 161 17.38 -14.74 -14.94
CA GLU A 161 17.54 -14.18 -16.28
C GLU A 161 16.36 -13.25 -16.59
N GLY A 162 16.60 -11.96 -16.79
CA GLY A 162 15.50 -11.01 -17.03
C GLY A 162 15.93 -9.56 -16.99
N GLU A 163 14.95 -8.67 -16.85
CA GLU A 163 15.23 -7.24 -16.71
C GLU A 163 15.63 -6.87 -15.27
N PHE A 164 16.39 -5.79 -15.15
CA PHE A 164 16.80 -5.16 -13.90
C PHE A 164 16.47 -3.67 -13.94
N ARG A 165 16.09 -3.12 -12.78
CA ARG A 165 15.94 -1.69 -12.56
C ARG A 165 16.55 -1.32 -11.22
N ASP A 166 17.53 -0.41 -11.23
CA ASP A 166 18.20 0.07 -10.02
C ASP A 166 18.70 -1.04 -9.08
N ASN A 167 19.34 -2.08 -9.64
CA ASN A 167 19.84 -3.28 -8.94
C ASN A 167 18.81 -4.33 -8.52
N LYS A 168 17.52 -4.16 -8.79
CA LYS A 168 16.48 -5.15 -8.47
C LYS A 168 15.99 -5.86 -9.73
N LYS A 169 15.56 -7.12 -9.61
CA LYS A 169 14.85 -7.84 -10.69
C LYS A 169 13.58 -7.07 -11.04
N HIS A 170 13.32 -6.89 -12.33
CA HIS A 170 12.19 -6.14 -12.83
C HIS A 170 11.73 -6.70 -14.18
N GLY A 171 10.57 -6.27 -14.69
CA GLY A 171 10.11 -6.62 -16.04
C GLY A 171 9.93 -8.13 -16.23
N GLN A 172 10.09 -8.63 -17.46
CA GLN A 172 9.99 -10.07 -17.70
C GLN A 172 11.27 -10.78 -17.20
N GLY A 173 11.10 -11.94 -16.55
CA GLY A 173 12.24 -12.73 -16.11
C GLY A 173 11.91 -14.15 -15.65
N VAL A 174 12.95 -14.98 -15.60
CA VAL A 174 12.92 -16.36 -15.15
C VAL A 174 13.91 -16.54 -14.01
N PHE A 175 13.44 -17.05 -12.87
CA PHE A 175 14.30 -17.54 -11.79
C PHE A 175 14.34 -19.06 -11.83
N THR A 176 15.52 -19.63 -12.02
CA THR A 176 15.78 -21.07 -12.01
C THR A 176 16.54 -21.41 -10.73
N PHE A 177 15.94 -22.23 -9.88
CA PHE A 177 16.59 -22.72 -8.67
C PHE A 177 17.65 -23.79 -9.00
N ALA A 178 18.64 -23.96 -8.13
CA ALA A 178 19.69 -24.97 -8.29
C ALA A 178 19.16 -26.41 -8.40
N ASN A 179 17.93 -26.67 -7.91
CA ASN A 179 17.25 -27.96 -8.02
C ASN A 179 16.55 -28.19 -9.39
N GLY A 180 16.52 -27.18 -10.26
CA GLY A 180 15.88 -27.20 -11.57
C GLY A 180 14.47 -26.61 -11.63
N ASP A 181 13.86 -26.25 -10.50
CA ASP A 181 12.56 -25.58 -10.47
C ASP A 181 12.66 -24.19 -11.10
N ARG A 182 11.60 -23.72 -11.77
CA ARG A 182 11.59 -22.45 -12.50
C ARG A 182 10.37 -21.62 -12.13
N MET A 183 10.58 -20.32 -11.95
CA MET A 183 9.53 -19.32 -11.79
C MET A 183 9.67 -18.27 -12.89
N GLU A 184 8.66 -18.14 -13.73
CA GLU A 184 8.67 -17.26 -14.90
C GLU A 184 7.50 -16.27 -14.85
N GLY A 185 7.77 -15.01 -15.20
CA GLY A 185 6.75 -13.99 -15.32
C GLY A 185 7.28 -12.58 -15.11
N VAL A 186 6.38 -11.65 -14.76
CA VAL A 186 6.74 -10.26 -14.49
C VAL A 186 7.28 -10.13 -13.07
N TRP A 187 8.49 -9.61 -12.92
CA TRP A 187 9.16 -9.29 -11.67
C TRP A 187 9.02 -7.82 -11.32
N ILE A 188 8.81 -7.53 -10.05
CA ILE A 188 8.68 -6.18 -9.51
C ILE A 188 9.48 -6.12 -8.21
N GLU A 189 10.60 -5.41 -8.24
CA GLU A 189 11.49 -5.22 -7.08
C GLU A 189 11.85 -6.54 -6.38
N ASP A 190 12.38 -7.49 -7.14
CA ASP A 190 12.79 -8.83 -6.66
C ASP A 190 11.66 -9.81 -6.32
N ARG A 191 10.38 -9.42 -6.47
CA ARG A 191 9.20 -10.29 -6.28
C ARG A 191 8.56 -10.67 -7.62
N LEU A 192 8.13 -11.92 -7.75
CA LEU A 192 7.39 -12.38 -8.92
C LEU A 192 5.90 -12.04 -8.76
N SER A 193 5.31 -11.42 -9.78
CA SER A 193 3.92 -10.92 -9.75
C SER A 193 2.86 -12.01 -9.55
N ASN A 194 3.09 -13.24 -10.03
CA ASN A 194 2.14 -14.35 -9.88
C ASN A 194 2.11 -14.94 -8.45
N GLU A 195 3.02 -14.52 -7.56
CA GLU A 195 3.01 -14.83 -6.13
C GLU A 195 2.65 -13.60 -5.27
N ALA A 196 2.29 -12.48 -5.89
CA ALA A 196 2.03 -11.24 -5.16
C ALA A 196 0.87 -11.38 -4.18
N PHE A 197 -0.18 -12.12 -4.56
CA PHE A 197 -1.31 -12.43 -3.70
C PHE A 197 -0.88 -13.27 -2.49
N GLU A 198 -0.16 -14.37 -2.70
CA GLU A 198 0.29 -15.24 -1.62
C GLU A 198 1.23 -14.51 -0.65
N ASN A 199 2.11 -13.65 -1.18
CA ASN A 199 3.03 -12.86 -0.36
C ASN A 199 2.28 -11.82 0.48
N VAL A 200 1.35 -11.06 -0.11
CA VAL A 200 0.59 -10.05 0.65
C VAL A 200 -0.34 -10.71 1.67
N GLU A 201 -0.94 -11.86 1.34
CA GLU A 201 -1.75 -12.64 2.28
C GLU A 201 -0.94 -13.13 3.46
N LYS A 202 0.27 -13.66 3.21
CA LYS A 202 1.15 -14.12 4.28
C LYS A 202 1.56 -12.96 5.20
N ASP A 203 1.96 -11.83 4.63
CA ASP A 203 2.38 -10.65 5.38
C ASP A 203 1.20 -10.10 6.21
N ARG A 204 0.00 -10.02 5.61
CA ARG A 204 -1.24 -9.57 6.25
C ARG A 204 -1.69 -10.49 7.39
N ASN A 205 -1.66 -11.80 7.17
CA ASN A 205 -2.01 -12.79 8.18
C ASN A 205 -1.04 -12.73 9.37
N ALA A 206 0.26 -12.54 9.11
CA ALA A 206 1.25 -12.38 10.17
C ALA A 206 1.01 -11.10 10.99
N GLU A 207 0.70 -9.99 10.32
CA GLU A 207 0.35 -8.71 10.96
C GLU A 207 -0.86 -8.86 11.91
N PHE A 208 -1.97 -9.38 11.39
CA PHE A 208 -3.17 -9.60 12.19
C PHE A 208 -2.94 -10.66 13.29
N SER A 209 -2.25 -11.76 13.02
CA SER A 209 -1.98 -12.79 14.04
C SER A 209 -1.14 -12.27 15.20
N ALA A 210 -0.15 -11.41 14.92
CA ALA A 210 0.66 -10.77 15.95
C ALA A 210 -0.18 -9.83 16.81
N TYR A 211 -1.10 -9.09 16.21
CA TYR A 211 -2.04 -8.23 16.91
C TYR A 211 -3.03 -9.04 17.78
N LEU A 212 -3.51 -10.18 17.28
CA LEU A 212 -4.53 -11.01 17.91
C LEU A 212 -3.98 -12.04 18.92
N GLY A 213 -2.76 -11.84 19.43
CA GLY A 213 -2.20 -12.66 20.50
C GLY A 213 -1.69 -14.05 20.09
N GLY A 214 -1.49 -14.31 18.79
CA GLY A 214 -0.77 -15.48 18.30
C GLY A 214 -1.49 -16.84 18.41
N GLN A 215 -2.80 -16.85 18.71
CA GLN A 215 -3.60 -18.09 18.86
C GLN A 215 -4.52 -18.40 17.67
N ILE A 216 -4.40 -17.69 16.56
CA ILE A 216 -5.11 -18.10 15.35
C ILE A 216 -4.36 -19.31 14.81
N ASP A 217 -4.90 -20.49 15.07
CA ASP A 217 -4.63 -21.71 14.32
C ASP A 217 -5.11 -21.42 12.89
N LEU A 218 -4.31 -20.65 12.15
CA LEU A 218 -4.47 -20.41 10.74
C LEU A 218 -4.37 -21.79 10.13
N VAL A 219 -5.52 -22.42 9.94
CA VAL A 219 -5.61 -23.66 9.20
C VAL A 219 -4.76 -23.43 7.96
N ASP A 220 -3.76 -24.29 7.78
CA ASP A 220 -2.84 -24.37 6.63
C ASP A 220 -3.64 -24.73 5.36
N ARG A 221 -4.82 -24.12 5.16
CA ARG A 221 -5.46 -23.88 3.87
C ARG A 221 -4.49 -22.96 3.14
N ARG A 222 -3.43 -23.55 2.60
CA ARG A 222 -2.57 -22.96 1.58
C ARG A 222 -3.46 -22.63 0.40
N LEU A 223 -4.13 -21.49 0.47
CA LEU A 223 -4.92 -20.98 -0.62
C LEU A 223 -3.92 -20.27 -1.52
N SER A 224 -3.38 -21.06 -2.46
CA SER A 224 -2.84 -20.46 -3.67
C SER A 224 -3.90 -19.55 -4.28
N GLN A 225 -3.47 -18.58 -5.08
CA GLN A 225 -4.35 -17.70 -5.84
C GLN A 225 -5.44 -18.49 -6.56
N GLY A 226 -5.10 -19.65 -7.13
CA GLY A 226 -6.05 -20.52 -7.83
C GLY A 226 -7.20 -21.04 -6.97
N ASN A 227 -6.96 -21.33 -5.68
CA ASN A 227 -8.03 -21.74 -4.77
C ASN A 227 -8.90 -20.54 -4.38
N ALA A 228 -8.29 -19.39 -4.13
CA ALA A 228 -9.04 -18.18 -3.80
C ALA A 228 -9.96 -17.75 -4.97
N GLN A 229 -9.43 -17.82 -6.19
CA GLN A 229 -10.18 -17.60 -7.42
C GLN A 229 -11.32 -18.61 -7.62
N ALA A 230 -11.16 -19.86 -7.17
CA ALA A 230 -12.23 -20.85 -7.24
C ALA A 230 -13.41 -20.46 -6.34
N VAL A 231 -13.13 -19.92 -5.14
CA VAL A 231 -14.18 -19.41 -4.26
C VAL A 231 -14.89 -18.22 -4.89
N PHE A 232 -14.17 -17.26 -5.48
CA PHE A 232 -14.81 -16.15 -6.20
C PHE A 232 -15.69 -16.62 -7.35
N ARG A 233 -15.24 -17.59 -8.16
CA ARG A 233 -16.07 -18.15 -9.25
C ARG A 233 -17.34 -18.81 -8.74
N GLU A 234 -17.29 -19.46 -7.58
CA GLU A 234 -18.47 -20.07 -6.96
C GLU A 234 -19.46 -18.99 -6.54
N ILE A 235 -19.01 -17.96 -5.81
CA ILE A 235 -19.86 -16.86 -5.37
C ILE A 235 -20.43 -16.11 -6.58
N GLU A 236 -19.61 -15.80 -7.59
CA GLU A 236 -20.03 -15.19 -8.85
C GLU A 236 -21.16 -15.97 -9.53
N SER A 237 -21.12 -17.30 -9.47
CA SER A 237 -22.16 -18.15 -10.07
C SER A 237 -23.48 -18.11 -9.30
N GLN A 238 -23.43 -17.81 -8.00
CA GLN A 238 -24.58 -17.76 -7.11
C GLN A 238 -25.21 -16.36 -7.05
N THR A 239 -24.38 -15.31 -7.05
CA THR A 239 -24.83 -13.91 -6.89
C THR A 239 -24.94 -13.16 -8.22
N GLY A 240 -24.24 -13.64 -9.26
CA GLY A 240 -24.06 -12.89 -10.52
C GLY A 240 -23.09 -11.71 -10.42
N LYS A 241 -22.42 -11.51 -9.28
CA LYS A 241 -21.53 -10.37 -9.03
C LYS A 241 -20.07 -10.76 -9.16
N LYS A 242 -19.32 -10.06 -10.02
CA LYS A 242 -17.88 -10.22 -10.22
C LYS A 242 -17.09 -9.61 -9.07
N ILE A 243 -16.11 -10.36 -8.57
CA ILE A 243 -15.41 -10.03 -7.33
C ILE A 243 -13.94 -9.72 -7.58
N GLY A 244 -13.50 -8.59 -7.02
CA GLY A 244 -12.08 -8.23 -6.90
C GLY A 244 -11.70 -8.05 -5.44
N ILE A 245 -10.50 -8.52 -5.07
CA ILE A 245 -9.88 -8.20 -3.79
C ILE A 245 -8.65 -7.34 -4.00
N LEU A 246 -8.64 -6.17 -3.36
CA LEU A 246 -7.59 -5.18 -3.44
C LEU A 246 -6.87 -5.06 -2.10
N TYR A 247 -5.59 -5.42 -2.10
CA TYR A 247 -4.69 -5.14 -1.00
C TYR A 247 -4.04 -3.79 -1.23
N VAL A 248 -4.18 -2.91 -0.25
CA VAL A 248 -3.50 -1.60 -0.21
C VAL A 248 -2.42 -1.67 0.85
N VAL A 249 -1.16 -1.68 0.42
CA VAL A 249 0.02 -1.86 1.28
C VAL A 249 0.88 -0.60 1.22
N VAL A 250 1.11 0.04 2.38
CA VAL A 250 1.77 1.34 2.44
C VAL A 250 3.16 1.19 3.05
N HIS A 251 4.16 1.03 2.19
CA HIS A 251 5.56 0.96 2.61
C HIS A 251 6.12 2.34 2.95
N PRO A 252 7.27 2.44 3.67
CA PRO A 252 7.84 3.73 4.05
C PRO A 252 8.08 4.72 2.89
N GLN A 253 8.36 4.21 1.68
CA GLN A 253 8.75 5.02 0.50
C GLN A 253 7.95 4.69 -0.77
N ARG A 254 6.86 3.92 -0.65
CA ARG A 254 6.01 3.57 -1.79
C ARG A 254 4.65 3.06 -1.34
N LEU A 255 3.65 3.22 -2.21
CA LEU A 255 2.38 2.51 -2.14
C LEU A 255 2.41 1.30 -3.08
N GLU A 256 1.96 0.14 -2.60
CA GLU A 256 1.81 -1.07 -3.38
C GLU A 256 0.34 -1.51 -3.37
N LEU A 257 -0.21 -1.78 -4.55
CA LEU A 257 -1.55 -2.29 -4.76
C LEU A 257 -1.45 -3.69 -5.36
N VAL A 258 -2.17 -4.64 -4.77
CA VAL A 258 -2.30 -6.00 -5.31
C VAL A 258 -3.78 -6.29 -5.50
N LEU A 259 -4.20 -6.41 -6.75
CA LEU A 259 -5.58 -6.73 -7.13
C LEU A 259 -5.64 -8.18 -7.63
N MET A 260 -6.55 -8.97 -7.08
CA MET A 260 -6.88 -10.29 -7.58
C MET A 260 -8.36 -10.36 -7.93
N SER A 261 -8.66 -10.85 -9.13
CA SER A 261 -10.02 -11.20 -9.57
C SER A 261 -10.18 -12.72 -9.65
N SER A 262 -11.37 -13.21 -9.99
CA SER A 262 -11.68 -14.64 -10.13
C SER A 262 -10.95 -15.37 -11.26
N SER A 263 -10.15 -14.66 -12.07
CA SER A 263 -9.35 -15.25 -13.16
C SER A 263 -8.05 -14.48 -13.41
N GLY A 264 -7.17 -15.02 -14.25
CA GLY A 264 -5.89 -14.38 -14.57
C GLY A 264 -4.88 -14.38 -13.42
N THR A 265 -3.77 -13.67 -13.60
CA THR A 265 -2.75 -13.44 -12.56
C THR A 265 -3.07 -12.17 -11.78
N SER A 266 -2.72 -12.11 -10.50
CA SER A 266 -2.87 -10.90 -9.71
C SER A 266 -2.14 -9.72 -10.36
N VAL A 267 -2.81 -8.58 -10.38
CA VAL A 267 -2.28 -7.31 -10.90
C VAL A 267 -1.57 -6.59 -9.75
N VAL A 268 -0.34 -6.16 -10.01
CA VAL A 268 0.44 -5.38 -9.04
C VAL A 268 0.71 -4.00 -9.62
N ARG A 269 0.48 -2.96 -8.82
CA ARG A 269 0.88 -1.57 -9.12
C ARG A 269 1.73 -1.06 -7.97
N GLN A 270 2.86 -0.46 -8.30
CA GLN A 270 3.68 0.25 -7.34
C GLN A 270 3.73 1.71 -7.74
N LEU A 271 3.46 2.59 -6.77
CA LEU A 271 3.62 4.02 -6.91
C LEU A 271 4.88 4.39 -6.12
N PRO A 272 6.07 4.39 -6.78
CA PRO A 272 7.26 4.95 -6.17
C PRO A 272 7.00 6.44 -5.91
N ASP A 273 7.55 6.97 -4.82
CA ASP A 273 7.39 8.37 -4.40
C ASP A 273 6.03 8.71 -3.74
N VAL A 274 5.21 7.71 -3.40
CA VAL A 274 4.04 7.88 -2.53
C VAL A 274 4.39 7.33 -1.14
N ASP A 275 4.74 8.23 -0.23
CA ASP A 275 5.26 7.88 1.09
C ASP A 275 4.16 7.55 2.10
N ARG A 276 4.46 6.68 3.07
CA ARG A 276 3.48 6.26 4.08
C ARG A 276 2.90 7.41 4.88
N GLU A 277 3.75 8.31 5.36
CA GLU A 277 3.31 9.44 6.18
C GLU A 277 2.36 10.35 5.42
N GLU A 278 2.63 10.57 4.12
CA GLU A 278 1.78 11.37 3.24
C GLU A 278 0.41 10.72 3.06
N VAL A 279 0.36 9.44 2.69
CA VAL A 279 -0.90 8.69 2.52
C VAL A 279 -1.75 8.73 3.79
N LEU A 280 -1.13 8.47 4.94
CA LEU A 280 -1.83 8.50 6.24
C LEU A 280 -2.24 9.90 6.66
N GLU A 281 -1.52 10.95 6.26
CA GLU A 281 -1.91 12.34 6.49
C GLU A 281 -3.13 12.73 5.67
N VAL A 282 -3.13 12.43 4.37
CA VAL A 282 -4.27 12.70 3.49
C VAL A 282 -5.51 11.90 3.92
N ALA A 283 -5.35 10.64 4.35
CA ALA A 283 -6.45 9.85 4.89
C ALA A 283 -7.05 10.46 6.17
N ARG A 284 -6.22 10.97 7.08
CA ARG A 284 -6.66 11.66 8.29
C ARG A 284 -7.36 12.98 7.97
N GLU A 285 -6.83 13.73 7.01
CA GLU A 285 -7.43 14.98 6.54
C GLU A 285 -8.80 14.73 5.91
N PHE A 286 -8.89 13.77 4.99
CA PHE A 286 -10.13 13.39 4.33
C PHE A 286 -11.25 13.08 5.33
N ARG A 287 -10.98 12.24 6.32
CA ARG A 287 -11.94 11.90 7.37
C ARG A 287 -12.32 13.14 8.22
N ARG A 288 -11.35 13.99 8.56
CA ARG A 288 -11.59 15.23 9.31
C ARG A 288 -12.46 16.21 8.52
N GLU A 289 -12.32 16.27 7.20
CA GLU A 289 -13.06 17.18 6.33
C GLU A 289 -14.52 16.73 6.13
N ILE A 290 -14.76 15.43 6.00
CA ILE A 290 -16.13 14.86 5.98
C ILE A 290 -16.85 15.14 7.31
N THR A 291 -16.16 14.95 8.43
CA THR A 291 -16.75 15.07 9.78
C THR A 291 -16.66 16.48 10.36
N GLY A 292 -15.99 17.41 9.68
CA GLY A 292 -15.68 18.74 10.19
C GLY A 292 -16.82 19.74 10.06
N GLY A 293 -17.23 20.33 11.19
CA GLY A 293 -18.17 21.45 11.28
C GLY A 293 -19.46 21.11 12.02
N SER A 294 -20.18 22.13 12.52
CA SER A 294 -21.39 21.92 13.32
C SER A 294 -22.57 21.33 12.54
N PHE A 295 -22.53 21.41 11.20
CA PHE A 295 -23.48 20.82 10.26
C PHE A 295 -22.79 20.69 8.88
N PRO A 296 -22.34 19.50 8.44
CA PRO A 296 -21.54 19.35 7.22
C PRO A 296 -22.34 19.54 5.91
N ILE A 297 -23.53 20.14 5.96
CA ILE A 297 -24.62 19.97 4.98
C ILE A 297 -24.28 20.42 3.54
N ASN A 298 -23.20 21.18 3.29
CA ASN A 298 -22.83 21.64 1.93
C ASN A 298 -21.33 21.87 1.72
N ASN A 299 -20.48 21.32 2.59
CA ASN A 299 -19.04 21.50 2.39
C ASN A 299 -18.53 20.45 1.40
N THR A 300 -17.62 20.83 0.51
CA THR A 300 -16.94 19.91 -0.42
C THR A 300 -15.44 19.88 -0.15
N ARG A 301 -15.03 20.27 1.08
CA ARG A 301 -13.61 20.40 1.44
C ARG A 301 -12.89 19.06 1.40
N TYR A 302 -13.62 17.96 1.57
CA TYR A 302 -13.11 16.61 1.50
C TYR A 302 -12.73 16.17 0.08
N LEU A 303 -13.22 16.83 -0.98
CA LEU A 303 -13.03 16.36 -2.37
C LEU A 303 -11.56 16.27 -2.80
N PRO A 304 -10.67 17.25 -2.53
CA PRO A 304 -9.26 17.15 -2.89
C PRO A 304 -8.60 15.91 -2.25
N SER A 305 -8.85 15.68 -0.96
CA SER A 305 -8.30 14.54 -0.23
C SER A 305 -8.89 13.21 -0.75
N ALA A 306 -10.21 13.18 -1.04
CA ALA A 306 -10.89 12.03 -1.65
C ALA A 306 -10.30 11.67 -3.02
N GLN A 307 -10.07 12.67 -3.86
CA GLN A 307 -9.53 12.54 -5.20
C GLN A 307 -8.07 12.10 -5.17
N GLN A 308 -7.26 12.64 -4.25
CA GLN A 308 -5.88 12.22 -4.11
C GLN A 308 -5.77 10.76 -3.68
N LEU A 309 -6.60 10.32 -2.73
CA LEU A 309 -6.64 8.93 -2.29
C LEU A 309 -7.16 8.01 -3.39
N TYR A 310 -8.19 8.41 -4.14
CA TYR A 310 -8.65 7.69 -5.32
C TYR A 310 -7.54 7.54 -6.38
N GLN A 311 -6.83 8.63 -6.67
CA GLN A 311 -5.73 8.66 -7.64
C GLN A 311 -4.58 7.72 -7.27
N TRP A 312 -4.36 7.52 -5.97
CA TRP A 312 -3.35 6.60 -5.47
C TRP A 312 -3.83 5.15 -5.40
N THR A 313 -5.09 4.91 -5.05
CA THR A 313 -5.56 3.57 -4.66
C THR A 313 -6.44 2.86 -5.69
N ILE A 314 -7.14 3.61 -6.55
CA ILE A 314 -8.10 3.06 -7.53
C ILE A 314 -7.68 3.38 -8.97
N ALA A 315 -7.36 4.64 -9.28
CA ALA A 315 -7.01 5.07 -10.64
C ALA A 315 -5.93 4.19 -11.33
N PRO A 316 -4.87 3.70 -10.65
CA PRO A 316 -3.87 2.83 -11.27
C PRO A 316 -4.38 1.46 -11.72
N LEU A 317 -5.59 1.08 -11.29
CA LEU A 317 -6.22 -0.22 -11.49
C LEU A 317 -7.53 -0.14 -12.31
N GLU A 318 -8.01 1.05 -12.70
CA GLU A 318 -9.32 1.22 -13.37
C GLU A 318 -9.48 0.33 -14.60
N THR A 319 -8.49 0.32 -15.49
CA THR A 319 -8.53 -0.54 -16.68
C THR A 319 -8.58 -2.03 -16.32
N ASP A 320 -7.92 -2.45 -15.24
CA ASP A 320 -7.95 -3.83 -14.78
C ASP A 320 -9.32 -4.18 -14.18
N LEU A 321 -9.91 -3.27 -13.40
CA LEU A 321 -11.25 -3.40 -12.82
C LEU A 321 -12.32 -3.51 -13.92
N GLU A 322 -12.27 -2.63 -14.92
CA GLU A 322 -13.18 -2.63 -16.07
C GLU A 322 -13.04 -3.89 -16.92
N ASN A 323 -11.80 -4.31 -17.24
CA ASN A 323 -11.58 -5.51 -18.07
C ASN A 323 -12.00 -6.82 -17.37
N ASN A 324 -12.02 -6.83 -16.04
CA ASN A 324 -12.52 -7.97 -15.26
C ASN A 324 -14.00 -7.82 -14.89
N GLU A 325 -14.65 -6.73 -15.32
CA GLU A 325 -16.06 -6.43 -15.07
C GLU A 325 -16.42 -6.47 -13.57
N ILE A 326 -15.53 -5.96 -12.70
CA ILE A 326 -15.69 -6.08 -11.25
C ILE A 326 -16.92 -5.30 -10.77
N ASP A 327 -17.81 -5.98 -10.03
CA ASP A 327 -18.99 -5.38 -9.37
C ASP A 327 -18.73 -5.13 -7.88
N THR A 328 -18.06 -6.07 -7.21
CA THR A 328 -17.79 -6.03 -5.77
C THR A 328 -16.29 -5.97 -5.49
N LEU A 329 -15.88 -4.96 -4.72
CA LEU A 329 -14.49 -4.76 -4.27
C LEU A 329 -14.32 -5.00 -2.77
N LEU A 330 -13.53 -6.03 -2.46
CA LEU A 330 -13.06 -6.32 -1.11
C LEU A 330 -11.74 -5.58 -0.87
N PHE A 331 -11.66 -4.80 0.20
CA PHE A 331 -10.48 -4.03 0.56
C PHE A 331 -9.76 -4.64 1.76
N SER A 332 -8.49 -5.01 1.57
CA SER A 332 -7.57 -5.34 2.66
C SER A 332 -6.57 -4.20 2.86
N MET A 333 -6.84 -3.34 3.83
CA MET A 333 -6.12 -2.07 4.04
C MET A 333 -5.00 -2.19 5.07
N ASP A 334 -3.85 -1.56 4.81
CA ASP A 334 -2.77 -1.38 5.78
C ASP A 334 -3.23 -0.62 7.06
N ALA A 335 -2.53 -0.85 8.18
CA ALA A 335 -2.84 -0.20 9.44
C ALA A 335 -2.82 1.33 9.31
N GLY A 336 -3.85 2.00 9.85
CA GLY A 336 -4.07 3.45 9.69
C GLY A 336 -4.97 3.83 8.51
N LEU A 337 -5.21 2.93 7.55
CA LEU A 337 -6.18 3.13 6.47
C LEU A 337 -7.49 2.36 6.67
N ARG A 338 -7.61 1.56 7.72
CA ARG A 338 -8.76 0.68 7.97
C ARG A 338 -10.04 1.44 8.38
N SER A 339 -9.90 2.71 8.78
CA SER A 339 -11.04 3.62 9.04
C SER A 339 -11.30 4.64 7.93
N LEU A 340 -10.72 4.43 6.74
CA LEU A 340 -10.94 5.28 5.57
C LEU A 340 -12.39 5.12 5.08
N PRO A 341 -13.15 6.20 4.82
CA PRO A 341 -14.47 6.11 4.22
C PRO A 341 -14.34 5.82 2.70
N ILE A 342 -14.05 4.56 2.38
CA ILE A 342 -13.74 4.08 1.01
C ILE A 342 -14.88 4.40 0.03
N ALA A 343 -16.13 4.26 0.48
CA ALA A 343 -17.32 4.61 -0.30
C ALA A 343 -17.31 6.06 -0.82
N ALA A 344 -16.66 6.98 -0.09
CA ALA A 344 -16.58 8.39 -0.43
C ALA A 344 -15.30 8.80 -1.19
N LEU A 345 -14.43 7.84 -1.57
CA LEU A 345 -13.38 8.13 -2.56
C LEU A 345 -14.02 8.61 -3.86
N HIS A 346 -13.37 9.52 -4.57
CA HIS A 346 -14.02 10.24 -5.68
C HIS A 346 -13.04 10.42 -6.83
N ASP A 347 -13.45 10.13 -8.06
CA ASP A 347 -12.55 10.19 -9.24
C ASP A 347 -12.48 11.59 -9.90
N GLY A 348 -13.45 12.45 -9.59
CA GLY A 348 -13.62 13.77 -10.20
C GLY A 348 -15.04 13.98 -10.74
N GLU A 349 -15.76 12.88 -10.98
CA GLU A 349 -17.13 12.82 -11.50
C GLU A 349 -18.07 12.03 -10.58
N GLN A 350 -17.64 10.88 -10.06
CA GLN A 350 -18.42 9.95 -9.26
C GLN A 350 -17.69 9.51 -7.99
N PHE A 351 -18.46 9.17 -6.96
CA PHE A 351 -17.99 8.45 -5.79
C PHE A 351 -17.76 6.98 -6.10
N LEU A 352 -16.84 6.34 -5.37
CA LEU A 352 -16.52 4.92 -5.56
C LEU A 352 -17.74 4.02 -5.28
N VAL A 353 -18.60 4.40 -4.32
CA VAL A 353 -19.86 3.70 -4.04
C VAL A 353 -20.81 3.68 -5.24
N GLU A 354 -20.75 4.66 -6.14
CA GLU A 354 -21.55 4.65 -7.37
C GLU A 354 -21.05 3.62 -8.38
N LYS A 355 -19.83 3.09 -8.20
CA LYS A 355 -19.21 2.14 -9.13
C LYS A 355 -19.23 0.70 -8.62
N TYR A 356 -18.99 0.50 -7.32
CA TYR A 356 -18.77 -0.84 -6.76
C TYR A 356 -19.52 -1.09 -5.45
N ASP A 357 -19.91 -2.34 -5.22
CA ASP A 357 -20.23 -2.85 -3.89
C ASP A 357 -18.92 -2.94 -3.09
N ILE A 358 -18.88 -2.46 -1.85
CA ILE A 358 -17.62 -2.32 -1.10
C ILE A 358 -17.70 -3.05 0.25
N SER A 359 -16.65 -3.79 0.60
CA SER A 359 -16.44 -4.32 1.95
C SER A 359 -14.97 -4.26 2.36
N LEU A 360 -14.71 -4.05 3.65
CA LEU A 360 -13.40 -4.19 4.25
C LEU A 360 -13.22 -5.61 4.78
N ILE A 361 -12.05 -6.21 4.58
CA ILE A 361 -11.70 -7.50 5.17
C ILE A 361 -10.28 -7.46 5.75
N PRO A 362 -10.00 -8.21 6.84
CA PRO A 362 -8.64 -8.32 7.35
C PRO A 362 -7.67 -8.88 6.30
N SER A 363 -8.07 -10.00 5.71
CA SER A 363 -7.35 -10.72 4.65
C SER A 363 -8.31 -11.76 4.06
N PHE A 364 -7.97 -12.38 2.93
CA PHE A 364 -8.80 -13.46 2.39
C PHE A 364 -8.85 -14.66 3.35
N ASN A 365 -7.69 -15.09 3.85
CA ASN A 365 -7.57 -16.26 4.72
C ASN A 365 -8.15 -16.08 6.14
N LEU A 366 -8.23 -14.84 6.62
CA LEU A 366 -8.82 -14.52 7.93
C LEU A 366 -10.32 -14.25 7.87
N SER A 367 -10.93 -14.31 6.68
CA SER A 367 -12.33 -13.98 6.47
C SER A 367 -13.13 -15.21 6.05
N ASN A 368 -14.30 -15.42 6.65
CA ASN A 368 -15.26 -16.40 6.14
C ASN A 368 -16.03 -15.80 4.95
N ILE A 369 -15.49 -15.99 3.75
CA ILE A 369 -15.98 -15.43 2.49
C ILE A 369 -17.05 -16.28 1.77
N GLU A 370 -17.47 -17.41 2.34
CA GLU A 370 -18.49 -18.27 1.72
C GLU A 370 -19.79 -17.47 1.52
N TYR A 371 -20.55 -17.72 0.45
CA TYR A 371 -21.84 -17.05 0.23
C TYR A 371 -22.93 -17.70 1.07
N GLU A 372 -23.77 -16.89 1.71
CA GLU A 372 -24.90 -17.39 2.48
C GLU A 372 -26.11 -16.46 2.33
N PRO A 373 -27.16 -16.87 1.60
CA PRO A 373 -28.33 -16.03 1.38
C PRO A 373 -29.09 -15.80 2.69
N LEU A 374 -29.67 -14.62 2.82
CA LEU A 374 -30.48 -14.23 3.99
C LEU A 374 -31.99 -14.50 3.80
N ASP A 375 -32.37 -15.25 2.76
CA ASP A 375 -33.77 -15.64 2.53
C ASP A 375 -34.37 -16.34 3.75
N GLY A 376 -35.45 -15.76 4.29
CA GLY A 376 -36.13 -16.28 5.48
C GLY A 376 -35.32 -16.20 6.77
N ALA A 377 -34.20 -15.46 6.79
CA ALA A 377 -33.46 -15.19 8.02
C ALA A 377 -34.34 -14.40 9.00
N ARG A 378 -34.26 -14.78 10.29
CA ARG A 378 -34.88 -14.01 11.37
C ARG A 378 -33.92 -12.96 11.90
N ILE A 379 -34.48 -11.79 12.26
CA ILE A 379 -33.74 -10.69 12.87
C ILE A 379 -33.96 -10.66 14.39
N LEU A 380 -32.90 -10.46 15.16
CA LEU A 380 -32.98 -9.99 16.54
C LEU A 380 -32.59 -8.52 16.59
N ALA A 381 -33.58 -7.64 16.80
CA ALA A 381 -33.37 -6.21 16.88
C ALA A 381 -33.43 -5.76 18.34
N MET A 382 -32.39 -5.09 18.84
CA MET A 382 -32.36 -4.62 20.22
C MET A 382 -31.80 -3.21 20.29
N GLY A 383 -32.27 -2.41 21.25
CA GLY A 383 -31.73 -1.06 21.40
C GLY A 383 -32.12 -0.34 22.69
N ALA A 384 -31.40 0.73 22.97
CA ALA A 384 -31.70 1.67 24.05
C ALA A 384 -31.90 3.08 23.48
N SER A 385 -32.96 3.72 23.94
CA SER A 385 -33.35 5.07 23.52
C SER A 385 -33.26 6.09 24.66
N GLU A 386 -33.37 5.61 25.90
CA GLU A 386 -33.29 6.41 27.12
C GLU A 386 -32.02 6.03 27.91
N PHE A 387 -31.37 7.04 28.50
CA PHE A 387 -30.10 6.88 29.21
C PHE A 387 -29.98 7.85 30.37
N ASP A 388 -29.32 7.43 31.46
CA ASP A 388 -29.03 8.30 32.60
C ASP A 388 -27.85 9.25 32.33
N GLU A 389 -26.77 8.73 31.74
CA GLU A 389 -25.51 9.46 31.54
C GLU A 389 -25.30 9.98 30.11
N HIS A 390 -26.15 9.55 29.16
CA HIS A 390 -26.04 9.88 27.74
C HIS A 390 -27.27 10.65 27.24
N ARG A 391 -27.14 11.25 26.05
CA ARG A 391 -28.29 11.91 25.41
C ARG A 391 -29.26 10.84 24.91
N PRO A 392 -30.59 11.08 24.98
CA PRO A 392 -31.56 10.15 24.43
C PRO A 392 -31.37 10.00 22.91
N LEU A 393 -31.72 8.82 22.41
CA LEU A 393 -31.72 8.45 20.99
C LEU A 393 -33.17 8.17 20.58
N PRO A 394 -33.98 9.22 20.36
CA PRO A 394 -35.41 9.07 20.13
C PRO A 394 -35.72 8.35 18.81
N ALA A 395 -34.78 8.24 17.85
CA ALA A 395 -34.99 7.50 16.62
C ALA A 395 -34.91 5.97 16.79
N VAL A 396 -34.26 5.47 17.86
CA VAL A 396 -34.07 4.03 18.09
C VAL A 396 -35.38 3.24 18.13
N PRO A 397 -36.44 3.65 18.85
CA PRO A 397 -37.70 2.91 18.83
C PRO A 397 -38.32 2.81 17.44
N VAL A 398 -38.23 3.88 16.65
CA VAL A 398 -38.73 3.93 15.26
C VAL A 398 -37.88 3.04 14.34
N GLU A 399 -36.56 3.00 14.55
CA GLU A 399 -35.64 2.14 13.82
C GLU A 399 -35.99 0.66 14.03
N LEU A 400 -36.17 0.23 15.28
CA LEU A 400 -36.54 -1.15 15.61
C LEU A 400 -37.95 -1.53 15.08
N GLU A 401 -38.92 -0.61 15.16
CA GLU A 401 -40.26 -0.81 14.59
C GLU A 401 -40.20 -0.95 13.06
N THR A 402 -39.40 -0.12 12.40
CA THR A 402 -39.22 -0.18 10.94
C THR A 402 -38.64 -1.53 10.52
N ILE A 403 -37.59 -2.01 11.20
CA ILE A 403 -36.95 -3.30 10.92
C ILE A 403 -37.97 -4.45 11.10
N SER A 404 -38.65 -4.48 12.25
CA SER A 404 -39.61 -5.54 12.60
C SER A 404 -40.89 -5.51 11.75
N SER A 405 -41.20 -4.39 11.10
CA SER A 405 -42.32 -4.31 10.16
C SER A 405 -42.05 -4.97 8.80
N VAL A 406 -40.77 -5.06 8.43
CA VAL A 406 -40.31 -5.58 7.13
C VAL A 406 -39.76 -7.01 7.26
N TRP A 407 -39.11 -7.31 8.38
CA TRP A 407 -38.46 -8.59 8.64
C TRP A 407 -39.12 -9.35 9.78
N SER A 408 -39.23 -10.69 9.63
CA SER A 408 -39.64 -11.55 10.73
C SER A 408 -38.55 -11.64 11.80
N GLY A 409 -38.91 -11.53 13.07
CA GLY A 409 -37.90 -11.44 14.13
C GLY A 409 -38.47 -11.17 15.50
N GLU A 410 -37.59 -10.84 16.44
CA GLU A 410 -37.91 -10.34 17.77
C GLU A 410 -37.29 -8.95 17.96
N SER A 411 -37.96 -8.09 18.73
CA SER A 411 -37.50 -6.73 19.00
C SER A 411 -37.57 -6.39 20.49
N PHE A 412 -36.50 -5.84 21.06
CA PHE A 412 -36.40 -5.52 22.49
C PHE A 412 -35.86 -4.10 22.69
N LEU A 413 -36.55 -3.31 23.51
CA LEU A 413 -36.23 -1.90 23.74
C LEU A 413 -35.94 -1.65 25.23
N ASN A 414 -35.01 -0.74 25.52
CA ASN A 414 -34.74 -0.21 26.86
C ASN A 414 -34.55 -1.34 27.89
N GLU A 415 -35.44 -1.52 28.86
CA GLU A 415 -35.32 -2.52 29.93
C GLU A 415 -35.10 -3.95 29.45
N GLU A 416 -35.48 -4.26 28.21
CA GLU A 416 -35.28 -5.58 27.60
C GLU A 416 -33.97 -5.68 26.79
N PHE A 417 -33.27 -4.57 26.57
CA PHE A 417 -31.95 -4.52 25.92
C PHE A 417 -30.81 -4.70 26.93
N THR A 418 -30.64 -5.95 27.37
CA THR A 418 -29.61 -6.37 28.32
C THR A 418 -28.76 -7.50 27.75
N LEU A 419 -27.55 -7.70 28.28
CA LEU A 419 -26.66 -8.78 27.86
C LEU A 419 -27.29 -10.14 28.12
N ALA A 420 -27.97 -10.28 29.27
CA ALA A 420 -28.67 -11.50 29.64
C ALA A 420 -29.78 -11.85 28.65
N ASN A 421 -30.57 -10.87 28.20
CA ASN A 421 -31.61 -11.12 27.20
C ASN A 421 -31.00 -11.44 25.83
N LEU A 422 -30.00 -10.69 25.37
CA LEU A 422 -29.29 -10.97 24.12
C LEU A 422 -28.78 -12.42 24.07
N THR A 423 -28.11 -12.87 25.13
CA THR A 423 -27.61 -14.25 25.24
C THR A 423 -28.77 -15.25 25.26
N SER A 424 -29.81 -15.00 26.06
CA SER A 424 -30.97 -15.90 26.16
C SER A 424 -31.72 -16.06 24.82
N GLN A 425 -31.88 -14.99 24.04
CA GLN A 425 -32.56 -15.06 22.74
C GLN A 425 -31.73 -15.86 21.73
N ARG A 426 -30.41 -15.65 21.71
CA ARG A 426 -29.50 -16.41 20.84
C ARG A 426 -29.42 -17.89 21.23
N GLU A 427 -29.50 -18.23 22.51
CA GLU A 427 -29.57 -19.63 22.95
C GLU A 427 -30.91 -20.30 22.59
N ALA A 428 -31.99 -19.52 22.57
CA ALA A 428 -33.32 -20.03 22.26
C ALA A 428 -33.50 -20.37 20.78
N GLU A 429 -32.98 -19.51 19.88
CA GLU A 429 -33.07 -19.72 18.44
C GLU A 429 -31.97 -19.02 17.62
N PRO A 430 -31.65 -19.51 16.41
CA PRO A 430 -30.61 -18.92 15.58
C PRO A 430 -31.10 -17.68 14.83
N PHE A 431 -30.78 -16.50 15.37
CA PHE A 431 -30.90 -15.24 14.65
C PHE A 431 -29.67 -14.97 13.78
N ARG A 432 -29.83 -15.10 12.45
CA ARG A 432 -28.74 -14.88 11.49
C ARG A 432 -28.41 -13.40 11.30
N VAL A 433 -29.34 -12.51 11.64
CA VAL A 433 -29.14 -11.07 11.61
C VAL A 433 -29.41 -10.51 12.99
N ILE A 434 -28.45 -9.76 13.54
CA ILE A 434 -28.57 -9.11 14.84
C ILE A 434 -28.35 -7.62 14.65
N HIS A 435 -29.24 -6.80 15.19
CA HIS A 435 -29.18 -5.36 15.10
C HIS A 435 -29.16 -4.74 16.49
N LEU A 436 -28.13 -3.94 16.78
CA LEU A 436 -27.95 -3.25 18.06
C LEU A 436 -27.95 -1.74 17.84
N ALA A 437 -28.98 -1.05 18.33
CA ALA A 437 -29.16 0.40 18.18
C ALA A 437 -29.01 1.13 19.53
N THR A 438 -27.90 1.85 19.72
CA THR A 438 -27.56 2.48 21.01
C THR A 438 -26.34 3.42 20.89
N HIS A 439 -25.87 3.99 22.00
CA HIS A 439 -24.55 4.60 22.08
C HIS A 439 -23.46 3.54 22.14
N ALA A 440 -22.35 3.81 21.47
CA ALA A 440 -21.09 3.12 21.69
C ALA A 440 -19.98 4.16 21.78
N GLU A 441 -18.95 3.83 22.55
CA GLU A 441 -17.79 4.67 22.70
C GLU A 441 -16.55 3.83 22.47
N PHE A 442 -15.71 4.29 21.54
CA PHE A 442 -14.41 3.71 21.30
C PHE A 442 -13.34 4.71 21.76
N LYS A 443 -12.66 4.35 22.85
CA LYS A 443 -11.55 5.11 23.42
C LYS A 443 -10.23 4.44 23.05
N PRO A 444 -9.40 5.11 22.21
CA PRO A 444 -8.03 4.68 21.93
C PRO A 444 -7.25 4.43 23.24
N GLY A 445 -6.48 3.33 23.31
CA GLY A 445 -5.76 2.93 24.52
C GLY A 445 -6.22 1.60 25.13
N THR A 446 -6.34 1.53 26.46
CA THR A 446 -6.70 0.29 27.18
C THR A 446 -8.11 -0.17 26.80
N LEU A 447 -8.21 -1.40 26.29
CA LEU A 447 -9.43 -2.02 25.76
C LEU A 447 -10.65 -1.89 26.69
N ASP A 448 -10.41 -1.86 28.01
CA ASP A 448 -11.41 -1.72 29.10
C ASP A 448 -12.29 -0.45 29.03
N ASN A 449 -11.89 0.55 28.24
CA ASN A 449 -12.57 1.85 28.18
C ASN A 449 -13.53 1.99 26.99
N SER A 450 -13.57 1.00 26.10
CA SER A 450 -14.45 0.98 24.94
C SER A 450 -15.64 0.05 25.20
N TYR A 451 -16.85 0.46 24.79
CA TYR A 451 -18.06 -0.27 25.12
C TYR A 451 -19.23 0.04 24.18
N ILE A 452 -20.20 -0.88 24.16
CA ILE A 452 -21.56 -0.65 23.67
C ILE A 452 -22.46 -0.44 24.89
N GLN A 453 -23.20 0.66 24.94
CA GLN A 453 -24.09 0.96 26.06
C GLN A 453 -25.34 0.09 25.96
N LEU A 454 -25.53 -0.83 26.91
CA LEU A 454 -26.79 -1.54 27.09
C LEU A 454 -27.69 -0.73 28.03
N TRP A 455 -28.89 -1.22 28.32
CA TRP A 455 -29.78 -0.53 29.26
C TRP A 455 -29.23 -0.50 30.68
N ASP A 456 -28.79 -1.65 31.18
CA ASP A 456 -28.40 -1.87 32.57
C ASP A 456 -26.89 -1.86 32.80
N ASP A 457 -26.09 -2.02 31.74
CA ASP A 457 -24.64 -2.11 31.84
C ASP A 457 -23.92 -1.65 30.55
N ARG A 458 -22.59 -1.76 30.54
CA ARG A 458 -21.72 -1.51 29.39
C ARG A 458 -21.14 -2.82 28.88
N LEU A 459 -21.48 -3.19 27.66
CA LEU A 459 -20.89 -4.34 26.99
C LEU A 459 -19.47 -3.99 26.53
N THR A 460 -18.47 -4.54 27.21
CA THR A 460 -17.05 -4.31 26.96
C THR A 460 -16.52 -5.12 25.76
N LEU A 461 -15.29 -4.81 25.33
CA LEU A 461 -14.61 -5.55 24.26
C LEU A 461 -14.35 -7.01 24.62
N GLU A 462 -13.94 -7.27 25.87
CA GLU A 462 -13.68 -8.62 26.35
C GLU A 462 -14.96 -9.46 26.34
N GLU A 463 -16.08 -8.90 26.80
CA GLU A 463 -17.37 -9.56 26.78
C GLU A 463 -17.89 -9.80 25.35
N LEU A 464 -17.71 -8.84 24.44
CA LEU A 464 -18.00 -9.02 23.01
C LEU A 464 -17.27 -10.23 22.41
N GLN A 465 -16.06 -10.52 22.87
CA GLN A 465 -15.30 -11.68 22.41
C GLN A 465 -15.88 -13.00 22.90
N THR A 466 -16.45 -13.00 24.11
CA THR A 466 -17.06 -14.18 24.72
C THR A 466 -18.44 -14.54 24.16
N LEU A 467 -19.07 -13.64 23.40
CA LEU A 467 -20.39 -13.87 22.82
C LEU A 467 -20.41 -14.95 21.73
N ASN A 468 -19.26 -15.34 21.17
CA ASN A 468 -19.15 -16.42 20.18
C ASN A 468 -20.21 -16.33 19.05
N TRP A 469 -20.05 -15.34 18.18
CA TRP A 469 -21.02 -14.97 17.15
C TRP A 469 -21.21 -16.02 16.04
N ASN A 470 -20.41 -17.08 16.01
CA ASN A 470 -20.55 -18.19 15.07
C ASN A 470 -21.42 -19.35 15.60
N ASP A 471 -21.86 -19.31 16.87
CA ASP A 471 -22.73 -20.33 17.47
C ASP A 471 -23.80 -19.70 18.39
N PRO A 472 -25.08 -19.61 17.96
CA PRO A 472 -25.52 -19.84 16.59
C PRO A 472 -24.93 -18.78 15.62
N PRO A 473 -24.82 -19.10 14.32
CA PRO A 473 -24.13 -18.26 13.35
C PRO A 473 -24.85 -16.94 13.06
N VAL A 474 -24.11 -15.85 13.17
CA VAL A 474 -24.52 -14.49 12.82
C VAL A 474 -23.89 -14.10 11.48
N GLU A 475 -24.73 -14.05 10.44
CA GLU A 475 -24.38 -13.63 9.09
C GLU A 475 -24.17 -12.12 8.99
N LEU A 476 -24.92 -11.35 9.77
CA LEU A 476 -24.85 -9.89 9.78
C LEU A 476 -25.10 -9.36 11.18
N LEU A 477 -24.10 -8.70 11.76
CA LEU A 477 -24.22 -7.89 12.97
C LEU A 477 -24.24 -6.41 12.57
N VAL A 478 -25.35 -5.72 12.81
CA VAL A 478 -25.46 -4.27 12.60
C VAL A 478 -25.25 -3.55 13.91
N LEU A 479 -24.15 -2.80 14.00
CA LEU A 479 -23.86 -1.93 15.12
C LEU A 479 -24.30 -0.50 14.77
N SER A 480 -25.59 -0.23 14.95
CA SER A 480 -26.22 1.09 14.76
C SER A 480 -25.88 2.02 15.93
N ALA A 481 -24.58 2.26 16.10
CA ALA A 481 -24.00 3.01 17.20
C ALA A 481 -22.75 3.76 16.72
N CYS A 482 -22.36 4.82 17.44
CA CYS A 482 -21.25 5.69 17.04
C CYS A 482 -19.87 5.02 17.18
N ARG A 483 -18.97 5.26 16.22
CA ARG A 483 -17.53 4.90 16.25
C ARG A 483 -17.25 3.41 16.47
N THR A 484 -18.08 2.52 15.94
CA THR A 484 -17.95 1.06 16.11
C THR A 484 -16.93 0.40 15.16
N ALA A 485 -16.52 1.08 14.08
CA ALA A 485 -15.51 0.63 13.09
C ALA A 485 -14.23 1.49 13.10
N LEU A 486 -13.93 2.16 14.22
CA LEU A 486 -12.80 3.10 14.28
C LEU A 486 -11.47 2.39 14.51
N ASP A 487 -10.47 2.78 13.73
CA ASP A 487 -9.12 2.22 13.76
C ASP A 487 -8.22 2.92 14.80
N ASP A 488 -7.51 2.15 15.63
CA ASP A 488 -6.43 2.61 16.53
C ASP A 488 -5.26 1.62 16.50
N ARG A 489 -4.04 2.11 16.76
CA ARG A 489 -2.79 1.31 16.83
C ARG A 489 -2.82 0.17 17.85
N GLN A 490 -3.81 0.15 18.74
CA GLN A 490 -4.03 -0.88 19.75
C GLN A 490 -5.32 -1.68 19.52
N ALA A 491 -6.14 -1.32 18.52
CA ALA A 491 -7.43 -1.93 18.21
C ALA A 491 -7.77 -1.75 16.71
N GLU A 492 -7.22 -2.65 15.90
CA GLU A 492 -7.39 -2.68 14.45
C GLU A 492 -8.87 -2.97 14.10
N LEU A 493 -9.51 -2.11 13.30
CA LEU A 493 -10.94 -2.16 12.91
C LEU A 493 -11.97 -1.98 14.05
N GLY A 494 -11.54 -1.60 15.26
CA GLY A 494 -12.43 -1.27 16.38
C GLY A 494 -13.31 -2.44 16.86
N LEU A 495 -14.50 -2.12 17.38
CA LEU A 495 -15.48 -3.11 17.88
C LEU A 495 -15.93 -4.08 16.77
N ALA A 496 -16.05 -3.59 15.55
CA ALA A 496 -16.47 -4.38 14.41
C ALA A 496 -15.44 -5.44 14.01
N GLY A 497 -14.15 -5.10 14.00
CA GLY A 497 -13.08 -6.07 13.76
C GLY A 497 -13.08 -7.21 14.79
N LEU A 498 -13.32 -6.87 16.06
CA LEU A 498 -13.41 -7.84 17.14
C LEU A 498 -14.64 -8.73 17.01
N ALA A 499 -15.80 -8.18 16.65
CA ALA A 499 -16.99 -8.98 16.41
C ALA A 499 -16.78 -9.97 15.25
N VAL A 500 -16.11 -9.54 14.17
CA VAL A 500 -15.73 -10.45 13.06
C VAL A 500 -14.78 -11.55 13.56
N GLN A 501 -13.76 -11.18 14.34
CA GLN A 501 -12.84 -12.14 14.94
C GLN A 501 -13.57 -13.17 15.82
N SER A 502 -14.59 -12.72 16.56
CA SER A 502 -15.36 -13.55 17.48
C SER A 502 -16.49 -14.32 16.79
N GLY A 503 -16.50 -14.35 15.46
CA GLY A 503 -17.30 -15.27 14.66
C GLY A 503 -18.43 -14.63 13.85
N ALA A 504 -18.65 -13.31 13.95
CA ALA A 504 -19.64 -12.64 13.12
C ALA A 504 -19.10 -12.62 11.69
N LYS A 505 -19.89 -13.09 10.72
CA LYS A 505 -19.39 -13.17 9.34
C LYS A 505 -19.20 -11.79 8.70
N THR A 506 -20.10 -10.88 9.05
CA THR A 506 -20.16 -9.52 8.52
C THR A 506 -20.62 -8.60 9.64
N VAL A 507 -19.99 -7.44 9.75
CA VAL A 507 -20.41 -6.37 10.65
C VAL A 507 -20.63 -5.09 9.85
N LEU A 508 -21.80 -4.48 9.99
CA LEU A 508 -22.06 -3.12 9.54
C LEU A 508 -21.86 -2.17 10.70
N ALA A 509 -20.89 -1.25 10.60
CA ALA A 509 -20.46 -0.42 11.71
C ALA A 509 -20.05 0.98 11.27
N SER A 510 -20.04 1.93 12.22
CA SER A 510 -19.83 3.33 11.93
C SER A 510 -18.39 3.81 12.16
N LEU A 511 -17.89 4.65 11.27
CA LEU A 511 -16.54 5.21 11.28
C LEU A 511 -16.40 6.45 12.19
N TRP A 512 -17.51 7.11 12.53
CA TRP A 512 -17.53 8.33 13.36
C TRP A 512 -18.81 8.46 14.18
N TYR A 513 -18.97 9.58 14.88
CA TYR A 513 -20.23 9.93 15.54
C TYR A 513 -21.28 10.26 14.49
N VAL A 514 -22.27 9.40 14.34
CA VAL A 514 -23.32 9.48 13.33
C VAL A 514 -24.53 10.29 13.84
N SER A 515 -25.33 10.79 12.91
CA SER A 515 -26.57 11.51 13.23
C SER A 515 -27.69 10.52 13.49
N ASP A 516 -28.37 10.61 14.64
CA ASP A 516 -29.53 9.77 15.00
C ASP A 516 -30.57 9.66 13.86
N ARG A 517 -31.04 10.81 13.32
CA ARG A 517 -31.99 10.84 12.19
C ARG A 517 -31.39 10.32 10.88
N GLY A 518 -30.11 10.59 10.63
CA GLY A 518 -29.43 10.12 9.42
C GLY A 518 -29.23 8.61 9.44
N THR A 519 -28.92 8.05 10.60
CA THR A 519 -28.80 6.60 10.83
C THR A 519 -30.14 5.90 10.64
N LEU A 520 -31.22 6.41 11.24
CA LEU A 520 -32.57 5.88 10.99
C LEU A 520 -32.87 5.84 9.49
N ALA A 521 -32.58 6.91 8.77
CA ALA A 521 -32.82 6.97 7.32
C ALA A 521 -32.00 5.92 6.56
N LEU A 522 -30.70 5.82 6.83
CA LEU A 522 -29.83 4.82 6.18
C LEU A 522 -30.27 3.39 6.52
N MET A 523 -30.53 3.08 7.79
CA MET A 523 -30.88 1.72 8.24
C MET A 523 -32.23 1.28 7.69
N SER A 524 -33.20 2.20 7.60
CA SER A 524 -34.50 1.91 7.01
C SER A 524 -34.38 1.47 5.55
N GLU A 525 -33.62 2.24 4.74
CA GLU A 525 -33.39 1.88 3.34
C GLU A 525 -32.53 0.63 3.20
N PHE A 526 -31.49 0.48 4.04
CA PHE A 526 -30.64 -0.71 4.04
C PHE A 526 -31.44 -1.99 4.24
N TYR A 527 -32.31 -2.06 5.25
CA TYR A 527 -33.11 -3.27 5.51
C TYR A 527 -34.18 -3.55 4.46
N SER A 528 -34.67 -2.51 3.79
CA SER A 528 -35.56 -2.65 2.65
C SER A 528 -34.82 -3.25 1.45
N PHE A 529 -33.68 -2.67 1.06
CA PHE A 529 -32.85 -3.18 -0.03
C PHE A 529 -32.24 -4.56 0.28
N LEU A 530 -32.02 -4.90 1.55
CA LEU A 530 -31.50 -6.21 1.96
C LEU A 530 -32.43 -7.37 1.62
N LEU A 531 -33.74 -7.14 1.48
CA LEU A 531 -34.69 -8.16 1.03
C LEU A 531 -34.57 -8.49 -0.46
N GLU A 532 -34.11 -7.52 -1.25
CA GLU A 532 -34.11 -7.61 -2.72
C GLU A 532 -32.72 -7.86 -3.30
N SER A 533 -31.68 -7.49 -2.55
CA SER A 533 -30.30 -7.54 -3.03
C SER A 533 -29.68 -8.93 -2.84
N PRO A 534 -28.94 -9.46 -3.84
CA PRO A 534 -28.25 -10.74 -3.72
C PRO A 534 -27.13 -10.73 -2.67
N THR A 535 -26.57 -9.56 -2.33
CA THR A 535 -25.47 -9.43 -1.34
C THR A 535 -25.75 -8.31 -0.34
N LYS A 536 -25.11 -8.41 0.83
CA LYS A 536 -25.22 -7.42 1.91
C LYS A 536 -24.59 -6.09 1.49
N ALA A 537 -23.47 -6.14 0.76
CA ALA A 537 -22.79 -4.93 0.29
C ALA A 537 -23.60 -4.18 -0.77
N GLU A 538 -24.31 -4.89 -1.65
CA GLU A 538 -25.20 -4.24 -2.60
C GLU A 538 -26.36 -3.53 -1.90
N ALA A 539 -26.97 -4.16 -0.88
CA ALA A 539 -28.03 -3.52 -0.11
C ALA A 539 -27.55 -2.21 0.55
N LEU A 540 -26.34 -2.21 1.12
CA LEU A 540 -25.74 -1.00 1.69
C LEU A 540 -25.46 0.05 0.61
N ARG A 541 -24.89 -0.37 -0.52
CA ARG A 541 -24.60 0.51 -1.65
C ARG A 541 -25.87 1.21 -2.16
N GLN A 542 -26.97 0.48 -2.34
CA GLN A 542 -28.24 1.06 -2.79
C GLN A 542 -28.77 2.11 -1.80
N ALA A 543 -28.72 1.83 -0.50
CA ALA A 543 -29.09 2.80 0.52
C ALA A 543 -28.20 4.05 0.48
N GLN A 544 -26.88 3.87 0.29
CA GLN A 544 -25.92 4.97 0.18
C GLN A 544 -26.16 5.83 -1.07
N ILE A 545 -26.42 5.21 -2.22
CA ILE A 545 -26.74 5.90 -3.48
C ILE A 545 -28.05 6.69 -3.34
N ALA A 546 -29.11 6.10 -2.79
CA ALA A 546 -30.38 6.78 -2.60
C ALA A 546 -30.24 8.03 -1.70
N MET A 547 -29.37 7.98 -0.68
CA MET A 547 -29.03 9.15 0.13
C MET A 547 -28.21 10.18 -0.66
N LEU A 548 -27.18 9.74 -1.38
CA LEU A 548 -26.31 10.56 -2.22
C LEU A 548 -27.09 11.35 -3.27
N GLU A 549 -28.01 10.70 -3.98
CA GLU A 549 -28.85 11.30 -5.02
C GLU A 549 -29.96 12.20 -4.44
N GLY A 550 -30.14 12.19 -3.12
CA GLY A 550 -31.13 13.00 -2.41
C GLY A 550 -32.55 12.44 -2.48
N GLU A 551 -32.72 11.20 -2.91
CA GLU A 551 -33.98 10.47 -2.84
C GLU A 551 -34.41 10.26 -1.39
N VAL A 552 -33.43 10.03 -0.50
CA VAL A 552 -33.62 9.97 0.94
C VAL A 552 -33.42 11.34 1.57
N ARG A 553 -34.48 11.87 2.18
CA ARG A 553 -34.50 13.20 2.78
C ARG A 553 -35.30 13.26 4.06
N LEU A 554 -34.88 14.15 4.97
CA LEU A 554 -35.65 14.50 6.15
C LEU A 554 -36.64 15.61 5.79
N SER A 555 -37.94 15.37 5.95
CA SER A 555 -39.03 16.29 5.62
C SER A 555 -39.90 16.56 6.84
N ASP A 556 -39.79 17.75 7.44
CA ASP A 556 -40.51 18.12 8.68
C ASP A 556 -40.45 17.03 9.78
N ASP A 557 -41.52 16.25 9.93
CA ASP A 557 -41.74 15.17 10.88
C ASP A 557 -41.59 13.76 10.29
N ARG A 558 -40.99 13.61 9.10
CA ARG A 558 -40.84 12.32 8.42
C ARG A 558 -39.48 12.16 7.73
N THR A 559 -39.04 10.93 7.59
CA THR A 559 -38.03 10.53 6.61
C THR A 559 -38.76 10.04 5.37
N VAL A 560 -38.36 10.50 4.20
CA VAL A 560 -38.90 10.08 2.90
C VAL A 560 -37.78 9.43 2.12
N GLY A 561 -38.02 8.24 1.56
CA GLY A 561 -37.09 7.54 0.68
C GLY A 561 -37.81 6.55 -0.24
N PRO A 562 -37.06 5.79 -1.06
CA PRO A 562 -37.62 4.82 -2.00
C PRO A 562 -38.53 3.78 -1.34
N SER A 563 -38.21 3.40 -0.10
CA SER A 563 -38.96 2.38 0.65
C SER A 563 -40.23 2.92 1.32
N GLY A 564 -40.48 4.23 1.25
CA GLY A 564 -41.69 4.87 1.76
C GLY A 564 -41.40 6.03 2.71
N GLU A 565 -42.36 6.30 3.60
CA GLU A 565 -42.31 7.43 4.53
C GLU A 565 -42.39 6.95 5.99
N ILE A 566 -41.39 7.31 6.79
CA ILE A 566 -41.28 6.92 8.20
C ILE A 566 -41.46 8.16 9.06
N SER A 567 -42.36 8.10 10.04
CA SER A 567 -42.59 9.21 10.97
C SER A 567 -41.40 9.35 11.92
N LEU A 568 -40.91 10.58 12.07
CA LEU A 568 -39.85 10.92 13.00
C LEU A 568 -40.39 11.14 14.42
N PRO A 569 -39.56 10.89 15.44
CA PRO A 569 -39.94 11.12 16.83
C PRO A 569 -40.24 12.60 17.13
N PRO A 570 -41.21 12.92 18.02
CA PRO A 570 -41.62 14.30 18.32
C PRO A 570 -40.50 15.21 18.87
N ASP A 571 -39.53 14.64 19.59
CA ASP A 571 -38.46 15.37 20.28
C ASP A 571 -37.16 15.48 19.45
N SER A 572 -37.23 15.21 18.15
CA SER A 572 -36.05 15.21 17.28
C SER A 572 -35.58 16.64 16.94
N THR A 573 -34.84 17.26 17.86
CA THR A 573 -34.25 18.59 17.65
C THR A 573 -33.27 18.58 16.47
N GLY A 574 -33.57 19.27 15.37
CA GLY A 574 -32.68 19.44 14.23
C GLY A 574 -33.29 20.33 13.14
N PRO A 575 -32.49 20.78 12.16
CA PRO A 575 -33.01 21.55 11.03
C PRO A 575 -34.15 20.80 10.31
N MET A 576 -35.20 21.53 9.97
CA MET A 576 -36.30 21.03 9.14
C MET A 576 -35.85 21.08 7.69
N ASN A 577 -36.03 19.98 6.94
CA ASN A 577 -35.65 19.83 5.53
C ASN A 577 -34.13 19.78 5.26
N ILE A 578 -33.53 18.61 5.46
CA ILE A 578 -32.10 18.34 5.19
C ILE A 578 -31.99 17.25 4.12
N ALA A 579 -31.26 17.55 3.05
CA ALA A 579 -30.79 16.54 2.11
C ALA A 579 -29.67 15.72 2.77
N LEU A 580 -29.80 14.41 2.78
CA LEU A 580 -28.81 13.51 3.39
C LEU A 580 -27.69 13.11 2.41
N SER A 581 -27.49 13.90 1.34
CA SER A 581 -26.55 13.63 0.26
C SER A 581 -25.08 13.86 0.60
N HIS A 582 -24.78 14.55 1.69
CA HIS A 582 -23.41 14.73 2.13
C HIS A 582 -22.81 13.40 2.67
N PRO A 583 -21.56 13.02 2.31
CA PRO A 583 -20.93 11.76 2.74
C PRO A 583 -20.92 11.49 4.24
N TYR A 584 -20.99 12.53 5.06
CA TYR A 584 -21.16 12.41 6.51
C TYR A 584 -22.29 11.46 6.92
N TYR A 585 -23.39 11.42 6.15
CA TYR A 585 -24.57 10.62 6.47
C TYR A 585 -24.50 9.19 5.93
N TRP A 586 -23.98 8.98 4.72
CA TRP A 586 -24.01 7.68 4.05
C TRP A 586 -22.66 6.95 4.05
N ALA A 587 -21.53 7.66 4.01
CA ALA A 587 -20.19 7.06 4.08
C ALA A 587 -19.71 6.80 5.51
N GLY A 588 -20.56 7.14 6.50
CA GLY A 588 -20.28 6.93 7.91
C GLY A 588 -20.40 5.48 8.36
N PHE A 589 -21.08 4.64 7.58
CA PHE A 589 -21.18 3.21 7.82
C PHE A 589 -20.40 2.43 6.76
N THR A 590 -19.71 1.38 7.20
CA THR A 590 -18.95 0.49 6.34
C THR A 590 -19.18 -0.95 6.74
N MET A 591 -19.07 -1.83 5.74
CA MET A 591 -19.13 -3.27 5.93
C MET A 591 -17.74 -3.81 6.22
N ILE A 592 -17.62 -4.64 7.25
CA ILE A 592 -16.38 -5.32 7.65
C ILE A 592 -16.66 -6.83 7.70
N GLY A 593 -15.86 -7.63 6.99
CA GLY A 593 -16.06 -9.06 6.81
C GLY A 593 -16.60 -9.40 5.43
N SER A 594 -17.17 -10.60 5.28
CA SER A 594 -17.68 -11.05 3.98
C SER A 594 -18.95 -10.30 3.60
N PRO A 595 -19.05 -9.68 2.41
CA PRO A 595 -20.30 -9.05 1.99
C PRO A 595 -21.36 -10.04 1.46
N PHE A 596 -21.01 -11.31 1.40
CA PHE A 596 -21.75 -12.39 0.75
C PHE A 596 -22.68 -13.14 1.72
#